data_AF-A0A0R3KA31-F1
#
_entry.id   AF-A0A0R3KA31-F1
#
_cell.length_a   1.000
_cell.length_b   1.000
_cell.length_c   1.000
_cell.angle_alpha   90.00
_cell.angle_beta   90.00
_cell.angle_gamma   90.00
#
_symmetry.space_group_name_H-M   'P 1'
#
loop_
_entity.id
_entity.type
_entity.pdbx_description
1 polymer ?
#
loop_
_entity_poly.entity_id
_entity_poly.type
_entity_poly.pdbx_seq_one_letter_code
_entity_poly.pdbx_strand_id
1 'polypeptide(L)'
;MQTRIPRLVLLLAAAAFCGEARADTEHDRLREALRSATMQTRQLEDQRAASQAKLAEAEKEKAALKAQIDAAKSEARRLEKQHREAVDEFNQRLTERDETLEKWKSAYEEAANVARAKDAERAKFEGEATAYKASTKSCQAKNVQLIKDGNEILKRYRSLTVGDAFVASEPLTGLGRVDAQNFLQDSTDKLLDQKATQ
;
A
#
# COMPACT_ATOMS: atom_id res chain seq x y z
N MET A 1 -96.19 115.57 29.33
CA MET A 1 -95.21 116.68 29.19
C MET A 1 -94.06 116.21 28.32
N GLN A 2 -93.67 117.04 27.34
CA GLN A 2 -92.51 116.89 26.43
C GLN A 2 -91.19 116.92 27.24
N THR A 3 -90.06 116.33 26.82
CA THR A 3 -89.06 116.81 25.80
C THR A 3 -87.99 115.70 25.61
N ARG A 4 -87.63 115.18 24.41
CA ARG A 4 -86.65 115.55 23.35
C ARG A 4 -85.12 115.57 23.66
N ILE A 5 -84.41 114.57 23.07
CA ILE A 5 -83.14 114.61 22.25
C ILE A 5 -81.77 114.62 23.01
N PRO A 6 -80.61 114.10 22.49
CA PRO A 6 -80.28 113.52 21.15
C PRO A 6 -79.56 112.14 21.09
N ARG A 7 -79.61 111.57 19.89
CA ARG A 7 -78.74 110.54 19.31
C ARG A 7 -77.34 111.10 18.99
N LEU A 8 -76.24 110.60 19.59
CA LEU A 8 -74.88 110.71 19.00
C LEU A 8 -73.81 109.74 19.58
N VAL A 9 -74.16 108.55 20.09
CA VAL A 9 -73.15 107.54 20.48
C VAL A 9 -73.54 106.14 19.96
N LEU A 10 -74.04 106.09 18.72
CA LEU A 10 -74.47 104.86 18.05
C LEU A 10 -73.39 104.24 17.14
N LEU A 11 -72.09 104.54 17.32
CA LEU A 11 -71.07 104.06 16.37
C LEU A 11 -69.70 103.67 16.95
N LEU A 12 -69.50 103.66 18.27
CA LEU A 12 -68.23 103.19 18.87
C LEU A 12 -68.36 102.04 19.90
N ALA A 13 -69.58 101.59 20.22
CA ALA A 13 -69.81 100.55 21.22
C ALA A 13 -69.94 99.12 20.64
N ALA A 14 -69.77 98.94 19.33
CA ALA A 14 -69.88 97.64 18.66
C ALA A 14 -68.53 96.89 18.49
N ALA A 15 -67.41 97.48 18.90
CA ALA A 15 -66.08 96.86 18.80
C ALA A 15 -65.60 96.19 20.10
N ALA A 16 -66.34 96.32 21.21
CA ALA A 16 -65.92 95.82 22.52
C ALA A 16 -66.53 94.47 22.93
N PHE A 17 -67.37 93.84 22.11
CA PHE A 17 -68.09 92.61 22.46
C PHE A 17 -67.76 91.37 21.58
N CYS A 18 -66.72 91.43 20.74
CA CYS A 18 -66.27 90.32 19.88
C CYS A 18 -64.87 89.77 20.23
N GLY A 19 -64.32 90.11 21.39
CA GLY A 19 -62.96 89.71 21.82
C GLY A 19 -62.88 88.40 22.60
N GLU A 20 -63.95 87.98 23.29
CA GLU A 20 -63.85 86.91 24.30
C GLU A 20 -64.09 85.49 23.72
N ALA A 21 -65.00 85.32 22.75
CA ALA A 21 -65.31 83.99 22.18
C ALA A 21 -64.20 83.43 21.24
N ARG A 22 -63.36 84.31 20.68
CA ARG A 22 -62.26 83.91 19.78
C ARG A 22 -61.00 83.48 20.55
N ALA A 23 -60.83 83.96 21.78
CA ALA A 23 -59.72 83.60 22.65
C ALA A 23 -59.88 82.19 23.24
N ASP A 24 -61.10 81.79 23.63
CA ASP A 24 -61.38 80.44 24.14
C ASP A 24 -61.18 79.35 23.06
N THR A 25 -61.56 79.63 21.81
CA THR A 25 -61.45 78.66 20.71
C THR A 25 -59.98 78.38 20.34
N GLU A 26 -59.12 79.40 20.33
CA GLU A 26 -57.68 79.25 20.07
C GLU A 26 -56.97 78.59 21.25
N HIS A 27 -57.38 78.89 22.49
CA HIS A 27 -56.85 78.26 23.69
C HIS A 27 -57.17 76.75 23.73
N ASP A 28 -58.36 76.33 23.31
CA ASP A 28 -58.74 74.92 23.25
C ASP A 28 -58.04 74.17 22.11
N ARG A 29 -57.79 74.81 20.96
CA ARG A 29 -56.94 74.26 19.90
C ARG A 29 -55.50 74.04 20.35
N LEU A 30 -54.93 74.98 21.11
CA LEU A 30 -53.58 74.84 21.67
C LEU A 30 -53.51 73.73 22.71
N ARG A 31 -54.54 73.56 23.55
CA ARG A 31 -54.64 72.42 24.47
C ARG A 31 -54.71 71.09 23.72
N GLU A 32 -55.50 71.02 22.66
CA GLU A 32 -55.64 69.79 21.87
C GLU A 32 -54.36 69.47 21.09
N ALA A 33 -53.71 70.47 20.51
CA ALA A 33 -52.39 70.34 19.89
C ALA A 33 -51.34 69.87 20.91
N LEU A 34 -51.37 70.38 22.15
CA LEU A 34 -50.48 69.95 23.22
C LEU A 34 -50.75 68.49 23.65
N ARG A 35 -52.02 68.07 23.75
CA ARG A 35 -52.37 66.67 24.04
C ARG A 35 -51.91 65.74 22.92
N SER A 36 -52.16 66.11 21.67
CA SER A 36 -51.71 65.36 20.49
C SER A 36 -50.19 65.26 20.44
N ALA A 37 -49.46 66.36 20.68
CA ALA A 37 -48.00 66.37 20.74
C ALA A 37 -47.48 65.48 21.88
N THR A 38 -48.11 65.51 23.05
CA THR A 38 -47.74 64.66 24.19
C THR A 38 -47.96 63.17 23.87
N MET A 39 -49.06 62.83 23.19
CA MET A 39 -49.33 61.46 22.74
C MET A 39 -48.33 60.99 21.68
N GLN A 40 -47.95 61.85 20.72
CA GLN A 40 -46.92 61.54 19.72
C GLN A 40 -45.55 61.34 20.36
N THR A 41 -45.16 62.17 21.34
CA THR A 41 -43.89 61.99 22.07
C THR A 41 -43.86 60.64 22.78
N ARG A 42 -44.93 60.27 23.49
CA ARG A 42 -45.03 58.94 24.14
C ARG A 42 -44.94 57.80 23.13
N GLN A 43 -45.65 57.90 22.01
CA GLN A 43 -45.60 56.89 20.95
C GLN A 43 -44.20 56.77 20.34
N LEU A 44 -43.48 57.88 20.12
CA LEU A 44 -42.11 57.89 19.63
C LEU A 44 -41.12 57.35 20.66
N GLU A 45 -41.33 57.63 21.95
CA GLU A 45 -40.55 57.05 23.05
C GLU A 45 -40.73 55.53 23.12
N ASP A 46 -41.97 55.04 23.02
CA ASP A 46 -42.28 53.61 22.97
C ASP A 46 -41.65 52.94 21.74
N GLN A 47 -41.74 53.57 20.56
CA GLN A 47 -41.09 53.09 19.34
C GLN A 47 -39.56 53.08 19.45
N ARG A 48 -38.97 54.08 20.10
CA ARG A 48 -37.54 54.15 20.36
C ARG A 48 -37.10 53.05 21.32
N ALA A 49 -37.83 52.82 22.40
CA ALA A 49 -37.57 51.74 23.36
C ALA A 49 -37.69 50.37 22.68
N ALA A 50 -38.74 50.15 21.89
CA ALA A 50 -38.92 48.92 21.11
C ALA A 50 -37.80 48.70 20.07
N SER A 51 -37.37 49.76 19.40
CA SER A 51 -36.27 49.69 18.41
C SER A 51 -34.93 49.44 19.08
N GLN A 52 -34.65 50.07 20.22
CA GLN A 52 -33.45 49.81 21.01
C GLN A 52 -33.40 48.37 21.54
N ALA A 53 -34.53 47.83 22.00
CA ALA A 53 -34.62 46.43 22.40
C ALA A 53 -34.33 45.47 21.24
N LYS A 54 -34.88 45.73 20.04
CA LYS A 54 -34.58 44.94 18.84
C LYS A 54 -33.12 45.03 18.40
N LEU A 55 -32.49 46.21 18.49
CA LEU A 55 -31.07 46.37 18.19
C LEU A 55 -30.19 45.61 19.17
N ALA A 56 -30.50 45.70 20.47
CA ALA A 56 -29.77 44.96 21.50
C ALA A 56 -29.88 43.44 21.29
N GLU A 57 -31.05 42.94 20.90
CA GLU A 57 -31.23 41.51 20.60
C GLU A 57 -30.49 41.09 19.33
N ALA A 58 -30.59 41.86 18.25
CA ALA A 58 -29.85 41.60 17.01
C ALA A 58 -28.33 41.66 17.21
N GLU A 59 -27.82 42.53 18.07
CA GLU A 59 -26.41 42.60 18.43
C GLU A 59 -25.96 41.36 19.22
N LYS A 60 -26.78 40.88 20.16
CA LYS A 60 -26.52 39.62 20.87
C LYS A 60 -26.51 38.41 19.92
N GLU A 61 -27.51 38.30 19.04
CA GLU A 61 -27.57 37.23 18.05
C GLU A 61 -26.36 37.27 17.11
N LYS A 62 -25.98 38.46 16.62
CA LYS A 62 -24.79 38.64 15.79
C LYS A 62 -23.50 38.24 16.51
N ALA A 63 -23.37 38.59 17.80
CA ALA A 63 -22.23 38.18 18.60
C ALA A 63 -22.19 36.65 18.80
N ALA A 64 -23.34 36.03 19.08
CA ALA A 64 -23.46 34.58 19.22
C ALA A 64 -23.15 33.84 17.92
N LEU A 65 -23.68 34.29 16.78
CA LEU A 65 -23.41 33.71 15.47
C LEU A 65 -21.94 33.87 15.06
N LYS A 66 -21.32 35.03 15.35
CA LYS A 66 -19.89 35.20 15.12
C LYS A 66 -19.05 34.22 15.95
N ALA A 67 -19.36 34.07 17.23
CA ALA A 67 -18.68 33.10 18.09
C ALA A 67 -18.83 31.65 17.56
N GLN A 68 -20.02 31.27 17.09
CA GLN A 68 -20.25 29.95 16.48
C GLN A 68 -19.46 29.77 15.18
N ILE A 69 -19.41 30.79 14.31
CA ILE A 69 -18.64 30.76 13.06
C ILE A 69 -17.14 30.61 13.36
N ASP A 70 -16.61 31.36 14.33
CA ASP A 70 -15.20 31.29 14.69
C ASP A 70 -14.85 29.94 15.31
N ALA A 71 -15.72 29.40 16.17
CA ALA A 71 -15.59 28.04 16.69
C ALA A 71 -15.60 26.99 15.57
N ALA A 72 -16.59 27.03 14.67
CA ALA A 72 -16.70 26.12 13.53
C ALA A 72 -15.50 26.21 12.58
N LYS A 73 -14.97 27.41 12.32
CA LYS A 73 -13.75 27.60 11.52
C LYS A 73 -12.52 27.01 12.21
N SER A 74 -12.38 27.18 13.52
CA SER A 74 -11.27 26.59 14.27
C SER A 74 -11.30 25.07 14.22
N GLU A 75 -12.49 24.48 14.37
CA GLU A 75 -12.71 23.05 14.30
C GLU A 75 -12.46 22.50 12.89
N ALA A 76 -12.96 23.17 11.85
CA ALA A 76 -12.68 22.80 10.47
C ALA A 76 -11.17 22.79 10.16
N ARG A 77 -10.42 23.80 10.63
CA ARG A 77 -8.96 23.86 10.47
C ARG A 77 -8.26 22.72 11.23
N ARG A 78 -8.72 22.41 12.44
CA ARG A 78 -8.18 21.31 13.25
C ARG A 78 -8.41 19.97 12.55
N LEU A 79 -9.62 19.74 12.07
CA LEU A 79 -10.00 18.51 11.39
C LEU A 79 -9.26 18.36 10.05
N GLU A 80 -9.13 19.42 9.26
CA GLU A 80 -8.35 19.41 8.02
C GLU A 80 -6.87 19.09 8.26
N LYS A 81 -6.28 19.63 9.34
CA LYS A 81 -4.92 19.29 9.75
C LYS A 81 -4.79 17.81 10.13
N GLN A 82 -5.70 17.30 10.98
CA GLN A 82 -5.71 15.90 11.37
C GLN A 82 -5.89 14.96 10.18
N HIS A 83 -6.75 15.31 9.23
CA HIS A 83 -6.93 14.53 8.02
C HIS A 83 -5.68 14.51 7.15
N ARG A 84 -4.99 15.65 6.99
CA ARG A 84 -3.72 15.68 6.26
C ARG A 84 -2.66 14.80 6.93
N GLU A 85 -2.49 14.94 8.23
CA GLU A 85 -1.54 14.12 9.01
C GLU A 85 -1.87 12.62 8.90
N ALA A 86 -3.15 12.25 9.00
CA ALA A 86 -3.58 10.85 8.85
C ALA A 86 -3.35 10.30 7.44
N VAL A 87 -3.57 11.11 6.40
CA VAL A 87 -3.31 10.72 5.00
C VAL A 87 -1.82 10.56 4.76
N ASP A 88 -1.00 11.48 5.27
CA ASP A 88 0.46 11.41 5.15
C ASP A 88 1.02 10.17 5.88
N GLU A 89 0.57 9.90 7.10
CA GLU A 89 0.95 8.69 7.85
C GLU A 89 0.50 7.42 7.11
N PHE A 90 -0.73 7.40 6.59
CA PHE A 90 -1.23 6.27 5.81
C PHE A 90 -0.40 6.01 4.55
N ASN A 91 -0.04 7.06 3.82
CA ASN A 91 0.81 6.98 2.64
C ASN A 91 2.22 6.49 2.98
N GLN A 92 2.82 6.98 4.06
CA GLN A 92 4.12 6.49 4.55
C GLN A 92 4.05 4.99 4.87
N ARG A 93 3.02 4.56 5.62
CA ARG A 93 2.82 3.15 5.94
C ARG A 93 2.60 2.28 4.70
N LEU A 94 1.91 2.79 3.68
CA LEU A 94 1.79 2.09 2.39
C LEU A 94 3.15 1.92 1.73
N THR A 95 3.95 2.98 1.65
CA THR A 95 5.30 2.88 1.06
C THR A 95 6.20 1.90 1.81
N GLU A 96 6.19 1.92 3.14
CA GLU A 96 6.95 0.97 3.97
C GLU A 96 6.48 -0.48 3.77
N ARG A 97 5.16 -0.69 3.61
CA ARG A 97 4.59 -2.01 3.31
C ARG A 97 5.00 -2.50 1.94
N ASP A 98 4.95 -1.64 0.91
CA ASP A 98 5.34 -1.99 -0.45
C ASP A 98 6.84 -2.34 -0.52
N GLU A 99 7.70 -1.54 0.12
CA GLU A 99 9.13 -1.86 0.24
C GLU A 99 9.38 -3.18 0.96
N THR A 100 8.63 -3.44 2.04
CA THR A 100 8.74 -4.68 2.80
C THR A 100 8.31 -5.87 1.92
N LEU A 101 7.19 -5.76 1.22
CA LEU A 101 6.70 -6.80 0.31
C LEU A 101 7.70 -7.09 -0.79
N GLU A 102 8.33 -6.07 -1.36
CA GLU A 102 9.33 -6.25 -2.41
C GLU A 102 10.59 -6.95 -1.88
N LYS A 103 11.06 -6.57 -0.69
CA LYS A 103 12.16 -7.28 -0.01
C LYS A 103 11.82 -8.75 0.23
N TRP A 104 10.60 -9.06 0.68
CA TRP A 104 10.16 -10.44 0.88
C TRP A 104 10.13 -11.21 -0.44
N LYS A 105 9.57 -10.63 -1.51
CA LYS A 105 9.55 -11.28 -2.84
C LYS A 105 10.97 -11.59 -3.32
N SER A 106 11.86 -10.60 -3.29
CA SER A 106 13.26 -10.80 -3.69
C SER A 106 13.95 -11.90 -2.87
N ALA A 107 13.75 -11.92 -1.55
CA ALA A 107 14.32 -12.94 -0.68
C ALA A 107 13.76 -14.34 -0.98
N TYR A 108 12.45 -14.44 -1.26
CA TYR A 108 11.82 -15.71 -1.65
C TYR A 108 12.32 -16.20 -3.02
N GLU A 109 12.47 -15.31 -4.00
CA GLU A 109 13.01 -15.65 -5.31
C GLU A 109 14.46 -16.12 -5.22
N GLU A 110 15.29 -15.44 -4.43
CA GLU A 110 16.67 -15.85 -4.17
C GLU A 110 16.73 -17.23 -3.50
N ALA A 111 15.93 -17.44 -2.45
CA ALA A 111 15.85 -18.74 -1.78
C ALA A 111 15.40 -19.86 -2.73
N ALA A 112 14.41 -19.59 -3.59
CA ALA A 112 13.95 -20.54 -4.59
C ALA A 112 15.04 -20.85 -5.64
N ASN A 113 15.80 -19.85 -6.06
CA ASN A 113 16.91 -20.04 -7.00
C ASN A 113 18.05 -20.85 -6.37
N VAL A 114 18.41 -20.58 -5.12
CA VAL A 114 19.40 -21.37 -4.37
C VAL A 114 18.94 -22.81 -4.23
N ALA A 115 17.67 -23.05 -3.89
CA ALA A 115 17.12 -24.40 -3.78
C ALA A 115 17.21 -25.15 -5.11
N ARG A 116 16.78 -24.54 -6.22
CA ARG A 116 16.89 -25.14 -7.56
C ARG A 116 18.34 -25.44 -7.96
N ALA A 117 19.26 -24.52 -7.66
CA ALA A 117 20.69 -24.72 -7.93
C ALA A 117 21.24 -25.91 -7.12
N LYS A 118 20.87 -26.03 -5.84
CA LYS A 118 21.28 -27.14 -4.99
C LYS A 118 20.70 -28.48 -5.43
N ASP A 119 19.43 -28.51 -5.85
CA ASP A 119 18.83 -29.72 -6.40
C ASP A 119 19.51 -30.15 -7.71
N ALA A 120 19.87 -29.21 -8.59
CA ALA A 120 20.60 -29.49 -9.81
C ALA A 120 22.03 -30.01 -9.53
N GLU A 121 22.76 -29.39 -8.59
CA GLU A 121 24.07 -29.87 -8.13
C GLU A 121 23.96 -31.28 -7.55
N ARG A 122 22.94 -31.53 -6.72
CA ARG A 122 22.70 -32.84 -6.11
C ARG A 122 22.42 -33.91 -7.17
N ALA A 123 21.54 -33.63 -8.13
CA ALA A 123 21.23 -34.55 -9.22
C ALA A 123 22.49 -34.88 -10.06
N LYS A 124 23.34 -33.88 -10.30
CA LYS A 124 24.63 -34.08 -10.99
C LYS A 124 25.54 -35.01 -10.20
N PHE A 125 25.75 -34.75 -8.90
CA PHE A 125 26.59 -35.59 -8.05
C PHE A 125 26.04 -37.02 -7.88
N GLU A 126 24.72 -37.18 -7.79
CA GLU A 126 24.09 -38.51 -7.74
C GLU A 126 24.32 -39.28 -9.06
N GLY A 127 24.25 -38.59 -10.20
CA GLY A 127 24.59 -39.15 -11.51
C GLY A 127 26.06 -39.59 -11.61
N GLU A 128 26.99 -38.72 -11.24
CA GLU A 128 28.43 -39.02 -11.21
C GLU A 128 28.74 -40.18 -10.26
N ALA A 129 28.20 -40.17 -9.04
CA ALA A 129 28.38 -41.25 -8.08
C ALA A 129 27.87 -42.60 -8.61
N THR A 130 26.73 -42.59 -9.32
CA THR A 130 26.19 -43.79 -9.95
C THR A 130 27.10 -44.30 -11.07
N ALA A 131 27.60 -43.41 -11.93
CA ALA A 131 28.53 -43.74 -13.00
C ALA A 131 29.85 -44.30 -12.46
N TYR A 132 30.44 -43.65 -11.44
CA TYR A 132 31.65 -44.13 -10.77
C TYR A 132 31.43 -45.50 -10.14
N LYS A 133 30.33 -45.71 -9.42
CA LYS A 133 30.00 -47.00 -8.82
C LYS A 133 29.88 -48.10 -9.86
N ALA A 134 29.25 -47.83 -11.01
CA ALA A 134 29.16 -48.77 -12.11
C ALA A 134 30.53 -49.09 -12.71
N SER A 135 31.36 -48.06 -12.95
CA SER A 135 32.73 -48.21 -13.45
C SER A 135 33.61 -49.04 -12.51
N THR A 136 33.59 -48.74 -11.20
CA THR A 136 34.35 -49.51 -10.20
C THR A 136 33.90 -50.97 -10.15
N LYS A 137 32.60 -51.24 -10.20
CA LYS A 137 32.08 -52.62 -10.23
C LYS A 137 32.54 -53.37 -11.49
N SER A 138 32.52 -52.70 -12.64
CA SER A 138 33.02 -53.27 -13.91
C SER A 138 34.52 -53.57 -13.83
N CYS A 139 35.32 -52.61 -13.35
CA CYS A 139 36.76 -52.77 -13.15
C CYS A 139 37.08 -53.94 -12.19
N GLN A 140 36.35 -54.05 -11.07
CA GLN A 140 36.51 -55.16 -10.14
C GLN A 140 36.19 -56.50 -10.80
N ALA A 141 35.10 -56.59 -11.57
CA ALA A 141 34.74 -57.82 -12.29
C ALA A 141 35.80 -58.20 -13.32
N LYS A 142 36.29 -57.24 -14.11
CA LYS A 142 37.38 -57.45 -15.09
C LYS A 142 38.67 -57.88 -14.42
N ASN A 143 39.05 -57.27 -13.29
CA ASN A 143 40.24 -57.67 -12.54
C ASN A 143 40.14 -59.11 -12.03
N VAL A 144 38.96 -59.54 -11.55
CA VAL A 144 38.73 -60.94 -11.14
C VAL A 144 38.90 -61.89 -12.33
N GLN A 145 38.34 -61.56 -13.49
CA GLN A 145 38.50 -62.38 -14.71
C GLN A 145 39.95 -62.41 -15.18
N LEU A 146 40.65 -61.26 -15.16
CA LEU A 146 42.06 -61.16 -15.55
C LEU A 146 42.94 -62.08 -14.70
N ILE A 147 42.72 -62.12 -13.38
CA ILE A 147 43.45 -63.03 -12.48
C ILE A 147 43.11 -64.49 -12.80
N LYS A 148 41.84 -64.80 -13.10
CA LYS A 148 41.41 -66.15 -13.45
C LYS A 148 42.06 -66.63 -14.76
N ASP A 149 42.00 -65.81 -15.80
CA ASP A 149 42.59 -66.11 -17.12
C ASP A 149 44.12 -66.22 -17.01
N GLY A 150 44.77 -65.32 -16.26
CA GLY A 150 46.20 -65.40 -15.96
C GLY A 150 46.60 -66.69 -15.24
N ASN A 151 45.79 -67.14 -14.27
CA ASN A 151 46.00 -68.43 -13.60
C ASN A 151 45.79 -69.63 -14.53
N GLU A 152 44.84 -69.56 -15.46
CA GLU A 152 44.62 -70.60 -16.49
C GLU A 152 45.85 -70.73 -17.40
N ILE A 153 46.38 -69.60 -17.89
CA ILE A 153 47.60 -69.54 -18.71
C ILE A 153 48.79 -70.13 -17.94
N LEU A 154 49.00 -69.69 -16.68
CA LEU A 154 50.08 -70.20 -15.84
C LEU A 154 49.95 -71.71 -15.56
N LYS A 155 48.74 -72.20 -15.32
CA LYS A 155 48.48 -73.64 -15.10
C LYS A 155 48.86 -74.44 -16.34
N ARG A 156 48.48 -73.98 -17.53
CA ARG A 156 48.78 -74.66 -18.80
C ARG A 156 50.28 -74.64 -19.12
N TYR A 157 50.95 -73.51 -18.84
CA TYR A 157 52.41 -73.42 -18.95
C TYR A 157 53.12 -74.41 -18.02
N ARG A 158 52.67 -74.53 -16.76
CA ARG A 158 53.23 -75.49 -15.79
C ARG A 158 52.97 -76.95 -16.15
N SER A 159 51.90 -77.25 -16.88
CA SER A 159 51.58 -78.62 -17.32
C SER A 159 52.34 -79.05 -18.58
N LEU A 160 53.10 -78.18 -19.23
CA LEU A 160 53.92 -78.54 -20.39
C LEU A 160 55.03 -79.52 -19.97
N THR A 161 55.00 -80.72 -20.55
CA THR A 161 56.00 -81.77 -20.34
C THR A 161 57.03 -81.79 -21.48
N VAL A 162 58.15 -82.50 -21.27
CA VAL A 162 59.19 -82.67 -22.29
C VAL A 162 58.66 -83.36 -23.57
N GLY A 163 57.61 -84.19 -23.44
CA GLY A 163 56.93 -84.81 -24.58
C GLY A 163 56.12 -83.81 -25.43
N ASP A 164 55.53 -82.79 -24.82
CA ASP A 164 54.78 -81.75 -25.52
C ASP A 164 55.71 -80.85 -26.38
N ALA A 165 56.95 -80.66 -25.93
CA ALA A 165 57.97 -79.95 -26.71
C ALA A 165 58.38 -80.72 -27.98
N PHE A 166 58.36 -82.05 -27.94
CA PHE A 166 58.64 -82.90 -29.10
C PHE A 166 57.51 -82.82 -30.14
N VAL A 167 56.25 -82.88 -29.70
CA VAL A 167 55.06 -82.73 -30.56
C VAL A 167 54.95 -81.33 -31.15
N ALA A 168 55.30 -80.28 -30.40
CA ALA A 168 55.32 -78.91 -30.91
C ALA A 168 56.39 -78.67 -31.99
N SER A 169 57.43 -79.50 -32.02
CA SER A 169 58.58 -79.39 -32.94
C SER A 169 58.47 -80.29 -34.18
N GLU A 170 57.40 -81.07 -34.32
CA GLU A 170 57.24 -82.04 -35.42
C GLU A 170 57.09 -81.33 -36.79
N PRO A 171 58.03 -81.52 -37.73
CA PRO A 171 58.05 -80.79 -39.00
C PRO A 171 57.11 -81.37 -40.08
N LEU A 172 56.51 -82.55 -39.85
CA LEU A 172 55.73 -83.28 -40.86
C LEU A 172 54.25 -82.89 -40.93
N THR A 173 53.58 -82.64 -39.80
CA THR A 173 52.13 -82.32 -39.75
C THR A 173 51.84 -80.88 -39.39
N GLY A 174 52.76 -80.18 -38.71
CA GLY A 174 52.63 -78.77 -38.32
C GLY A 174 51.53 -78.45 -37.30
N LEU A 175 50.80 -79.47 -36.81
CA LEU A 175 49.64 -79.32 -35.91
C LEU A 175 50.03 -78.69 -34.57
N GLY A 176 51.11 -79.15 -33.93
CA GLY A 176 51.55 -78.62 -32.63
C GLY A 176 51.94 -77.13 -32.67
N ARG A 177 52.45 -76.64 -33.81
CA ARG A 177 52.73 -75.21 -34.02
C ARG A 177 51.46 -74.38 -34.10
N VAL A 178 50.44 -74.87 -34.80
CA VAL A 178 49.13 -74.19 -34.92
C VAL A 178 48.43 -74.16 -33.56
N ASP A 179 48.47 -75.27 -32.80
CA ASP A 179 47.90 -75.32 -31.45
C ASP A 179 48.57 -74.32 -30.49
N ALA A 180 49.90 -74.18 -30.57
CA ALA A 180 50.63 -73.19 -29.79
C ALA A 180 50.26 -71.75 -30.19
N GLN A 181 50.11 -71.47 -31.49
CA GLN A 181 49.70 -70.16 -31.99
C GLN A 181 48.26 -69.83 -31.58
N ASN A 182 47.32 -70.76 -31.74
CA ASN A 182 45.93 -70.61 -31.32
C ASN A 182 45.84 -70.35 -29.81
N PHE A 183 46.60 -71.09 -29.00
CA PHE A 183 46.62 -70.84 -27.56
C PHE A 183 47.15 -69.44 -27.21
N LEU A 184 48.21 -68.98 -27.88
CA LEU A 184 48.80 -67.67 -27.64
C LEU A 184 47.84 -66.55 -28.06
N GLN A 185 47.14 -66.74 -29.17
CA GLN A 185 46.10 -65.84 -29.67
C GLN A 185 44.91 -65.80 -28.71
N ASP A 186 44.32 -66.95 -28.35
CA ASP A 186 43.21 -67.04 -27.40
C ASP A 186 43.55 -66.42 -26.05
N SER A 187 44.77 -66.64 -25.57
CA SER A 187 45.26 -66.05 -24.31
C SER A 187 45.39 -64.53 -24.41
N THR A 188 45.89 -64.03 -25.55
CA THR A 188 46.01 -62.60 -25.81
C THR A 188 44.63 -61.95 -25.89
N ASP A 189 43.69 -62.58 -26.60
CA ASP A 189 42.33 -62.08 -26.76
C ASP A 189 41.60 -62.03 -25.41
N LYS A 190 41.69 -63.08 -24.58
CA LYS A 190 41.15 -63.08 -23.20
C LYS A 190 41.69 -61.92 -22.36
N LEU A 191 43.01 -61.67 -22.39
CA LEU A 191 43.64 -60.58 -21.63
C LEU A 191 43.20 -59.20 -22.15
N LEU A 192 43.06 -59.04 -23.47
CA LEU A 192 42.62 -57.79 -24.09
C LEU A 192 41.16 -57.47 -23.79
N ASP A 193 40.29 -58.48 -23.73
CA ASP A 193 38.87 -58.33 -23.37
C ASP A 193 38.67 -57.78 -21.94
N GLN A 194 39.59 -58.11 -21.02
CA GLN A 194 39.56 -57.59 -19.64
C GLN A 194 40.19 -56.22 -19.48
N LYS A 195 40.74 -55.62 -20.55
CA LYS A 195 41.31 -54.26 -20.47
C LYS A 195 40.24 -53.27 -20.03
N ALA A 196 40.56 -52.44 -19.03
CA ALA A 196 39.70 -51.34 -18.65
C ALA A 196 39.68 -50.29 -19.78
N THR A 197 38.48 -49.95 -20.26
CA THR A 197 38.27 -48.85 -21.19
C THR A 197 38.14 -47.58 -20.34
N GLN A 198 39.00 -46.58 -20.59
CA GLN A 198 38.90 -45.27 -19.94
C GLN A 198 37.73 -44.48 -20.50
#